data_AF-A0A8F3IFJ9-F1
#
_entry.id   AF-A0A8F3IFJ9-F1
#
_cell.length_a   1.000
_cell.length_b   1.000
_cell.length_c   1.000
_cell.angle_alpha   90.00
_cell.angle_beta   90.00
_cell.angle_gamma   90.00
#
_symmetry.space_group_name_H-M   'P 1'
#
loop_
_entity.id
_entity.type
_entity.pdbx_description
1 polymer ?
#
loop_
_entity_poly.entity_id
_entity_poly.type
_entity_poly.pdbx_seq_one_letter_code
_entity_poly.pdbx_strand_id
1 'polypeptide(L)'
;MTFLAFLFLVLLLVALAEWPRVFVRWFVREPEFLWTGTGKLAEPVPVADWRRVLEVPLEEKRLAVIKLAYRRKAQIAHPDRGGDTAAMTQLNEAYRLALEELGGN
;
A
#
# COMPACT_ATOMS: atom_id res chain seq x y z
N MET A 1 5.51 14.86 37.97
CA MET A 1 4.85 15.15 36.67
C MET A 1 5.81 15.10 35.47
N THR A 2 7.11 15.39 35.64
CA THR A 2 8.11 15.39 34.55
C THR A 2 8.47 14.01 34.02
N PHE A 3 8.51 12.99 34.87
CA PHE A 3 8.91 11.62 34.48
C PHE A 3 7.91 10.95 33.52
N LEU A 4 6.61 11.13 33.74
CA LEU A 4 5.56 10.65 32.84
C LEU A 4 5.55 11.38 31.50
N ALA A 5 5.79 12.69 31.49
CA ALA A 5 5.88 13.47 30.26
C ALA A 5 7.11 13.06 29.43
N PHE A 6 8.23 12.76 30.09
CA PHE A 6 9.45 12.29 29.43
C PHE A 6 9.28 10.89 28.85
N LEU A 7 8.67 9.96 29.61
CA LEU A 7 8.35 8.62 29.13
C LEU A 7 7.41 8.68 27.91
N PHE A 8 6.39 9.53 27.96
CA PHE A 8 5.46 9.72 26.84
C PHE A 8 6.17 10.30 25.61
N LEU A 9 7.05 11.29 25.79
CA LEU A 9 7.84 11.87 24.70
C LEU A 9 8.77 10.83 24.06
N VAL A 10 9.44 10.00 24.86
CA VAL A 10 10.30 8.93 24.37
C VAL A 10 9.50 7.90 23.59
N LEU A 11 8.33 7.48 24.10
CA LEU A 11 7.44 6.56 23.40
C LEU A 11 6.90 7.16 22.08
N LEU A 12 6.58 8.46 22.07
CA LEU A 12 6.13 9.18 20.88
C LEU A 12 7.23 9.25 19.81
N LEU A 13 8.47 9.54 20.22
CA LEU A 13 9.62 9.61 19.31
C LEU A 13 9.99 8.24 18.74
N VAL A 14 9.95 7.18 19.56
CA VAL A 14 10.15 5.81 19.09
C VAL A 14 9.03 5.42 18.12
N ALA A 15 7.77 5.73 18.43
CA ALA A 15 6.65 5.44 17.53
C ALA A 15 6.78 6.17 16.18
N LEU A 16 7.23 7.43 16.17
CA LEU A 16 7.47 8.20 14.94
C LEU A 16 8.69 7.72 14.14
N ALA A 17 9.76 7.29 14.82
CA ALA A 17 11.00 6.84 14.19
C ALA A 17 10.94 5.39 13.68
N GLU A 18 10.15 4.53 14.32
CA GLU A 18 9.93 3.15 13.87
C GLU A 18 8.85 3.05 12.79
N TRP A 19 8.02 4.09 12.63
CA TRP A 19 6.92 4.07 11.66
C TRP A 19 7.38 3.75 10.23
N PRO A 20 8.49 4.31 9.70
CA PRO A 20 9.03 3.93 8.39
C PRO A 20 9.56 2.50 8.35
N ARG A 21 10.12 1.96 9.43
CA ARG A 21 10.71 0.61 9.45
C ARG A 21 9.68 -0.49 9.59
N VAL A 22 8.65 -0.28 10.40
CA VAL A 22 7.50 -1.18 10.49
C VAL A 22 6.73 -1.17 9.17
N PHE A 23 6.57 0.01 8.55
CA PHE A 23 5.98 0.14 7.22
C PHE A 23 6.80 -0.56 6.13
N VAL A 24 8.13 -0.37 6.11
CA VAL A 24 9.04 -1.08 5.19
C VAL A 24 9.01 -2.59 5.41
N ARG A 25 8.94 -3.07 6.66
CA ARG A 25 8.83 -4.51 6.96
C ARG A 25 7.50 -5.12 6.51
N TRP A 26 6.43 -4.33 6.49
CA TRP A 26 5.13 -4.74 5.95
C TRP A 26 5.05 -4.65 4.42
N PHE A 27 5.82 -3.77 3.77
CA PHE A 27 5.80 -3.53 2.31
C PHE A 27 6.96 -4.13 1.51
N VAL A 28 8.02 -4.63 2.18
CA VAL A 28 9.21 -5.25 1.54
C VAL A 28 9.22 -6.77 1.73
N ARG A 29 8.33 -7.33 2.55
CA ARG A 29 8.07 -8.77 2.45
C ARG A 29 7.32 -8.98 1.14
N GLU A 30 8.00 -9.57 0.15
CA GLU A 30 7.37 -10.00 -1.09
C GLU A 30 6.07 -10.73 -0.73
N PRO A 31 4.90 -10.21 -1.12
CA PRO A 31 3.69 -10.96 -0.96
C PRO A 31 3.82 -12.18 -1.89
N GLU A 32 4.07 -13.34 -1.29
CA GLU A 32 4.14 -14.66 -1.93
C GLU A 32 2.86 -15.01 -2.72
N PHE A 33 1.86 -14.13 -2.72
CA PHE A 33 0.52 -14.38 -3.21
C PHE A 33 0.17 -13.78 -4.58
N LEU A 34 0.95 -12.87 -5.20
CA LEU A 34 0.58 -12.32 -6.53
C LEU A 34 1.73 -11.99 -7.50
N TRP A 35 2.97 -12.39 -7.23
CA TRP A 35 4.08 -12.20 -8.18
C TRP A 35 4.80 -13.52 -8.43
N THR A 36 4.33 -14.32 -9.39
CA THR A 36 4.99 -15.59 -9.79
C THR A 36 6.31 -15.37 -10.56
N GLY A 37 6.95 -14.20 -10.45
CA GLY A 37 8.16 -13.88 -11.22
C GLY A 37 7.94 -13.72 -12.73
N THR A 38 6.68 -13.73 -13.21
CA THR A 38 6.33 -13.72 -14.64
C THR A 38 5.39 -12.58 -15.05
N GLY A 39 5.14 -11.59 -14.19
CA GLY A 39 4.27 -10.45 -14.52
C GLY A 39 2.81 -10.80 -14.80
N LYS A 40 2.33 -11.97 -14.34
CA LYS A 40 0.96 -12.42 -14.55
C LYS A 40 0.27 -12.55 -13.18
N LEU A 41 -0.78 -11.76 -12.99
CA LEU A 41 -1.62 -11.80 -11.79
C LEU A 41 -2.21 -13.22 -11.65
N ALA A 42 -1.88 -13.90 -10.55
CA ALA A 42 -2.48 -15.19 -10.22
C ALA A 42 -3.97 -14.97 -9.88
N GLU A 43 -4.84 -15.39 -10.80
CA GLU A 43 -6.29 -15.14 -10.83
C GLU A 43 -6.69 -13.64 -10.75
N PRO A 44 -7.71 -13.19 -11.52
CA PRO A 44 -8.16 -11.81 -11.42
C PRO A 44 -8.76 -11.58 -10.03
N VAL A 45 -7.97 -11.00 -9.12
CA VAL A 45 -8.47 -10.52 -7.83
C VAL A 45 -9.67 -9.61 -8.10
N PRO A 46 -10.83 -9.87 -7.48
CA PRO A 46 -11.99 -9.02 -7.64
C PRO A 46 -11.61 -7.58 -7.30
N VAL A 47 -11.82 -6.67 -8.26
CA VAL A 47 -11.38 -5.28 -8.11
C VAL A 47 -12.08 -4.58 -6.93
N ALA A 48 -13.28 -5.06 -6.58
CA ALA A 48 -14.01 -4.71 -5.36
C ALA A 48 -13.16 -4.81 -4.08
N ASP A 49 -12.14 -5.68 -4.04
CA ASP A 49 -11.18 -5.77 -2.94
C ASP A 49 -9.92 -4.94 -3.22
N TRP A 50 -10.12 -3.64 -3.42
CA TRP A 50 -9.06 -2.69 -3.79
C TRP A 50 -7.91 -2.68 -2.78
N ARG A 51 -8.17 -3.01 -1.52
CA ARG A 51 -7.16 -3.11 -0.47
C ARG A 51 -6.18 -4.25 -0.74
N ARG A 52 -6.69 -5.40 -1.19
CA ARG A 52 -5.83 -6.51 -1.63
C ARG A 52 -5.03 -6.12 -2.88
N VAL A 53 -5.65 -5.44 -3.85
CA VAL A 53 -4.95 -5.00 -5.09
C VAL A 53 -3.88 -3.95 -4.81
N LEU A 54 -4.11 -3.00 -3.90
CA LEU A 54 -3.14 -1.98 -3.51
C LEU A 54 -2.17 -2.44 -2.40
N GLU A 55 -2.39 -3.63 -1.82
CA GLU A 55 -1.68 -4.13 -0.63
C GLU A 55 -1.71 -3.15 0.55
N VAL A 56 -2.90 -2.60 0.82
CA VAL A 56 -3.13 -1.67 1.91
C VAL A 56 -3.88 -2.37 3.05
N PRO A 57 -3.50 -2.18 4.32
CA PRO A 57 -4.24 -2.75 5.46
C PRO A 57 -5.70 -2.30 5.52
N LEU A 58 -6.57 -3.12 6.11
CA LEU A 58 -8.00 -2.81 6.28
C LEU A 58 -8.23 -1.52 7.07
N GLU A 59 -7.36 -1.26 8.04
CA GLU A 59 -7.43 -0.13 8.95
C GLU A 59 -6.91 1.18 8.34
N GLU A 60 -6.15 1.11 7.25
CA GLU A 60 -5.55 2.29 6.65
C GLU A 60 -6.59 3.05 5.82
N LYS A 61 -6.79 4.31 6.21
CA LYS A 61 -7.75 5.23 5.60
C LYS A 61 -7.10 6.50 5.06
N ARG A 62 -5.79 6.69 5.27
CA ARG A 62 -5.10 7.90 4.81
C ARG A 62 -4.86 7.81 3.31
N LEU A 63 -5.53 8.69 2.57
CA LEU A 63 -5.37 8.84 1.12
C LEU A 63 -3.91 9.02 0.68
N ALA A 64 -3.09 9.70 1.48
CA ALA A 64 -1.67 9.89 1.18
C ALA A 64 -0.89 8.55 1.13
N VAL A 65 -1.19 7.63 2.05
CA VAL A 65 -0.56 6.29 2.11
C VAL A 65 -1.02 5.45 0.92
N ILE A 66 -2.31 5.50 0.62
CA ILE A 66 -2.92 4.76 -0.50
C ILE A 66 -2.39 5.24 -1.85
N LYS A 67 -2.28 6.56 -2.05
CA LYS A 67 -1.70 7.16 -3.25
C LYS A 67 -0.23 6.80 -3.42
N LEU A 68 0.52 6.70 -2.32
CA LEU A 68 1.91 6.25 -2.36
C LEU A 68 2.02 4.78 -2.76
N ALA A 69 1.17 3.90 -2.21
CA ALA A 69 1.11 2.49 -2.57
C ALA A 69 0.77 2.30 -4.06
N TYR A 70 -0.26 3.00 -4.54
CA TYR A 70 -0.61 3.04 -5.97
C TYR A 70 0.57 3.46 -6.84
N ARG A 71 1.25 4.57 -6.52
CA ARG A 71 2.37 5.08 -7.32
C ARG A 71 3.56 4.12 -7.39
N ARG A 72 3.83 3.37 -6.33
CA ARG A 72 4.91 2.37 -6.32
C ARG A 72 4.55 1.18 -7.20
N LYS A 73 3.32 0.67 -7.09
CA LYS A 73 2.84 -0.43 -7.93
C LYS A 73 2.74 -0.05 -9.39
N ALA A 74 2.28 1.15 -9.70
CA ALA A 74 2.18 1.67 -11.06
C ALA A 74 3.54 1.73 -11.75
N GLN A 75 4.62 2.02 -11.00
CA GLN A 75 5.98 2.02 -11.56
C GLN A 75 6.47 0.61 -11.94
N ILE A 76 6.04 -0.42 -11.22
CA ILE A 76 6.41 -1.82 -11.46
C ILE A 76 5.53 -2.41 -12.58
N ALA A 77 4.23 -2.12 -12.56
CA ALA A 77 3.26 -2.62 -13.53
C ALA A 77 3.27 -1.87 -14.87
N HIS A 78 4.04 -0.78 -15.00
CA HIS A 78 4.04 0.04 -16.21
C HIS A 78 4.52 -0.77 -17.44
N PRO A 79 3.76 -0.81 -18.55
CA PRO A 79 4.13 -1.58 -19.74
C PRO A 79 5.50 -1.18 -20.30
N ASP A 80 5.83 0.13 -20.29
CA ASP A 80 7.15 0.62 -20.73
C ASP A 80 8.34 0.09 -19.92
N ARG A 81 8.10 -0.50 -18.73
CA ARG A 81 9.11 -1.11 -17.86
C ARG A 81 9.05 -2.64 -17.84
N GLY A 82 8.37 -3.24 -18.81
CA GLY A 82 8.15 -4.69 -18.87
C GLY A 82 6.97 -5.18 -18.03
N GLY A 83 6.10 -4.27 -17.58
CA GLY A 83 4.83 -4.60 -16.92
C GLY A 83 3.71 -4.92 -17.91
N ASP A 84 2.50 -5.05 -17.39
CA ASP A 84 1.31 -5.47 -18.14
C ASP A 84 0.21 -4.41 -18.09
N THR A 85 -0.35 -4.05 -19.25
CA THR A 85 -1.49 -3.14 -19.39
C THR A 85 -2.72 -3.64 -18.63
N ALA A 86 -2.93 -4.96 -18.55
CA ALA A 86 -4.03 -5.51 -17.77
C ALA A 86 -3.81 -5.30 -16.26
N ALA A 87 -2.57 -5.49 -15.78
CA ALA A 87 -2.20 -5.22 -14.40
C ALA A 87 -2.33 -3.73 -14.04
N MET A 88 -1.95 -2.83 -14.95
CA MET A 88 -2.12 -1.39 -14.78
C MET A 88 -3.61 -0.99 -14.73
N THR A 89 -4.44 -1.59 -15.58
CA THR A 89 -5.90 -1.38 -15.57
C THR A 89 -6.51 -1.78 -14.24
N GLN A 90 -6.17 -2.98 -13.73
CA GLN A 90 -6.66 -3.46 -12.44
C GLN A 90 -6.22 -2.54 -11.29
N LEU A 91 -4.97 -2.08 -11.32
CA LEU A 91 -4.42 -1.17 -10.33
C LEU A 91 -5.14 0.20 -10.33
N ASN A 92 -5.43 0.73 -11.52
CA ASN A 92 -6.16 1.99 -11.67
C ASN A 92 -7.58 1.89 -11.13
N GLU A 93 -8.27 0.80 -11.43
CA GLU A 93 -9.65 0.60 -10.98
C GLU A 93 -9.71 0.37 -9.46
N ALA A 94 -8.77 -0.37 -8.88
CA ALA A 94 -8.63 -0.47 -7.43
C ALA A 94 -8.37 0.89 -6.78
N TYR A 95 -7.50 1.72 -7.36
CA TYR A 95 -7.26 3.06 -6.84
C TYR A 95 -8.50 3.96 -6.92
N ARG A 96 -9.28 3.86 -8.01
CA ARG A 96 -10.56 4.55 -8.14
C ARG A 96 -11.54 4.14 -7.03
N LEU A 97 -11.72 2.85 -6.78
CA LEU A 97 -12.59 2.35 -5.71
C LEU A 97 -12.13 2.81 -4.32
N ALA A 98 -10.81 2.85 -4.09
CA ALA A 98 -10.24 3.37 -2.85
C ALA A 98 -10.61 4.84 -2.61
N LEU A 99 -10.57 5.66 -3.68
CA LEU A 99 -10.95 7.06 -3.62
C LEU A 99 -12.45 7.25 -3.39
N GLU A 100 -13.28 6.45 -4.06
CA GLU A 100 -14.75 6.45 -3.87
C GLU A 100 -15.13 6.09 -2.44
N GLU A 101 -14.52 5.04 -1.87
CA GLU A 101 -14.82 4.60 -0.50
C GLU A 101 -14.37 5.60 0.56
N LEU A 102 -13.23 6.26 0.35
CA LEU A 102 -12.60 7.12 1.35
C LEU A 102 -12.89 8.61 1.14
N GLY A 103 -13.73 8.97 0.17
CA GLY A 103 -14.16 10.33 -0.10
C GLY A 103 -13.07 11.24 -0.68
N GLY A 104 -12.08 10.67 -1.38
CA GLY A 104 -11.04 11.42 -2.07
C GLY A 104 -11.49 11.85 -3.46
N ASN A 105 -12.12 13.02 -3.59
CA ASN A 105 -12.42 13.64 -4.89
C ASN A 105 -11.35 14.67 -5.27
#